data_AF-A0A818HS62-F1
#
_entry.id   AF-A0A818HS62-F1
#
_cell.length_a   1.000
_cell.length_b   1.000
_cell.length_c   1.000
_cell.angle_alpha   90.00
_cell.angle_beta   90.00
_cell.angle_gamma   90.00
#
_symmetry.space_group_name_H-M   'P 1'
#
loop_
_entity.id
_entity.type
_entity.pdbx_description
1 polymer ?
#
loop_
_entity_poly.entity_id
_entity_poly.type
_entity_poly.pdbx_seq_one_letter_code
_entity_poly.pdbx_strand_id
1 'polypeptide(L)' 'MTRCTSCGFIEENNHSLICEALRNRGLPNETGPEFPVKDLPSCCQCGSLIRSHIVWFGESLWPDPLQKHR' A
#
# COMPACT_ATOMS: atom_id res chain seq x y z
N MET A 1 3.25 7.27 1.15
CA MET A 1 2.20 7.01 2.16
C MET A 1 1.63 5.61 1.96
N THR A 2 1.28 4.95 3.05
CA THR A 2 0.61 3.64 3.09
C THR A 2 -0.79 3.80 3.71
N ARG A 3 -1.72 2.89 3.39
CA ARG A 3 -3.09 2.87 3.93
C ARG A 3 -3.45 1.47 4.39
N CYS A 4 -3.92 1.33 5.61
CA CYS A 4 -4.46 0.05 6.09
C CYS A 4 -5.76 -0.32 5.36
N THR A 5 -5.87 -1.59 4.96
CA THR A 5 -7.08 -2.10 4.29
C THR A 5 -8.23 -2.39 5.27
N SER A 6 -7.95 -2.43 6.58
CA SER A 6 -8.93 -2.73 7.62
C SER A 6 -9.40 -1.47 8.36
N CYS A 7 -8.49 -0.76 9.05
CA CYS A 7 -8.85 0.41 9.84
C CYS A 7 -8.73 1.76 9.10
N GLY A 8 -8.17 1.77 7.88
CA GLY A 8 -7.99 2.99 7.09
C GLY A 8 -6.89 3.93 7.57
N PHE A 9 -6.10 3.56 8.59
CA PHE A 9 -4.96 4.37 9.07
C PHE A 9 -3.97 4.66 7.93
N ILE A 10 -3.49 5.90 7.88
CA ILE A 10 -2.58 6.41 6.84
C ILE A 10 -1.33 6.92 7.52
N GLU A 11 -0.17 6.50 7.01
CA GLU A 11 1.13 6.96 7.49
C GLU A 11 2.09 7.23 6.34
N GLU A 12 3.08 8.09 6.59
CA GLU A 12 4.23 8.22 5.72
C GLU A 12 5.18 7.03 5.92
N ASN A 13 5.69 6.51 4.82
CA ASN A 13 6.69 5.45 4.84
C ASN A 13 7.68 5.74 3.71
N ASN A 14 8.91 6.09 4.10
CA ASN A 14 10.03 6.39 3.21
C ASN A 14 11.16 5.36 3.38
N HIS A 15 10.85 4.18 3.90
CA HIS A 15 11.83 3.12 4.06
C HIS A 15 12.16 2.53 2.70
N SER A 16 13.45 2.47 2.36
CA SER A 16 13.94 1.87 1.10
C SER A 16 13.50 0.40 0.95
N LEU A 17 13.21 -0.27 2.07
CA LEU A 17 12.51 -1.55 2.13
C LEU A 17 11.28 -1.42 3.05
N ILE A 18 10.09 -1.60 2.49
CA ILE A 18 8.83 -1.53 3.26
C ILE A 18 8.58 -2.80 4.10
N CYS A 19 9.08 -3.95 3.65
CA CYS A 19 9.20 -5.16 4.46
C CYS A 19 10.35 -6.03 3.93
N GLU A 20 10.88 -6.89 4.81
CA GLU A 20 12.01 -7.77 4.50
C GLU A 20 11.69 -8.79 3.40
N ALA A 21 10.44 -9.22 3.27
CA ALA A 21 10.00 -10.18 2.26
C ALA A 21 10.17 -9.67 0.82
N LEU A 22 10.24 -8.35 0.62
CA LEU A 22 10.45 -7.72 -0.68
C LEU A 22 11.93 -7.54 -1.03
N ARG A 23 12.88 -7.96 -0.18
CA ARG A 23 14.31 -7.90 -0.50
C ARG A 23 14.59 -8.66 -1.80
N ASN A 24 15.33 -8.00 -2.70
CA ASN A 24 15.72 -8.53 -4.02
C ASN A 24 14.51 -8.93 -4.89
N ARG A 25 13.36 -8.26 -4.72
CA ARG A 25 12.16 -8.42 -5.57
C ARG A 25 11.88 -7.14 -6.36
N GLY A 26 10.97 -7.22 -7.33
CA GLY A 26 10.48 -6.06 -8.09
C GLY A 26 11.27 -5.70 -9.35
N LEU A 27 12.12 -6.62 -9.85
CA LEU A 27 12.80 -6.43 -11.13
C LEU A 27 11.77 -6.47 -12.29
N PRO A 28 11.88 -5.58 -13.31
CA PRO A 28 10.83 -5.40 -14.33
C PRO A 28 10.43 -6.64 -15.13
N ASN A 29 11.32 -7.64 -15.22
CA ASN A 29 11.13 -8.84 -16.04
C ASN A 29 11.21 -10.14 -15.20
N GLU A 30 11.10 -10.04 -13.88
CA GLU A 30 11.15 -11.20 -13.00
C GLU A 30 9.82 -11.38 -12.28
N THR A 31 9.21 -12.56 -12.48
CA THR A 31 8.13 -13.04 -11.63
C THR A 31 8.74 -13.90 -10.54
N GLY A 32 8.76 -13.39 -9.32
CA GLY A 32 9.16 -14.18 -8.15
C GLY A 32 8.00 -15.04 -7.64
N PRO A 33 8.27 -16.06 -6.81
CA PRO A 33 7.22 -16.84 -6.18
C PRO A 33 6.35 -15.95 -5.27
N GLU A 34 5.08 -16.33 -5.16
CA GLU A 34 4.14 -15.74 -4.21
C GLU A 34 4.64 -15.91 -2.76
N PHE A 35 4.31 -14.95 -1.91
CA PHE A 35 4.63 -14.97 -0.49
C PHE A 35 3.35 -14.91 0.35
N PRO A 36 3.35 -15.54 1.54
CA PRO A 36 2.25 -15.45 2.49
C PRO A 36 1.91 -14.00 2.84
N VAL A 37 0.61 -13.70 3.02
CA VAL A 37 0.13 -12.36 3.41
C VAL A 37 0.77 -11.87 4.73
N LYS A 38 1.09 -12.79 5.65
CA LYS A 38 1.74 -12.46 6.93
C LYS A 38 3.16 -11.88 6.78
N ASP A 39 3.80 -12.10 5.64
CA ASP A 39 5.17 -11.61 5.36
C ASP A 39 5.12 -10.26 4.61
N LEU A 40 3.92 -9.80 4.23
CA LEU A 40 3.69 -8.51 3.62
C LEU A 40 3.64 -7.37 4.66
N PRO A 41 3.73 -6.11 4.22
CA PRO A 41 3.65 -4.97 5.12
C PRO A 41 2.32 -4.95 5.92
N SER A 42 2.44 -4.75 7.23
CA SER A 42 1.32 -4.77 8.19
C SER A 42 1.15 -3.42 8.89
N CYS A 43 -0.09 -3.09 9.25
CA CYS A 43 -0.45 -1.83 9.88
C CYS A 43 0.07 -1.76 11.32
N CYS A 44 0.72 -0.65 11.68
CA CYS A 44 1.23 -0.42 13.04
C CYS A 44 0.13 -0.31 14.12
N GLN A 45 -1.13 -0.02 13.73
CA GLN A 45 -2.25 0.13 14.65
C GLN A 45 -3.02 -1.18 14.90
N CYS A 46 -3.18 -2.03 13.86
CA CYS A 46 -4.08 -3.20 13.94
C CYS A 46 -3.51 -4.48 13.31
N GLY A 47 -2.28 -4.47 12.81
CA GLY A 47 -1.61 -5.64 12.22
C GLY A 47 -2.18 -6.10 10.86
N SER A 48 -3.23 -5.48 10.35
CA SER A 48 -3.82 -5.84 9.05
C SER A 48 -2.95 -5.38 7.87
N LEU A 49 -3.15 -5.97 6.70
CA LEU A 49 -2.43 -5.63 5.46
C LEU A 49 -2.53 -4.13 5.16
N ILE A 50 -1.42 -3.54 4.72
CA ILE A 50 -1.41 -2.18 4.18
C ILE A 50 -1.21 -2.21 2.66
N ARG A 51 -1.76 -1.21 2.00
CA ARG A 51 -1.58 -0.94 0.56
C ARG A 51 -0.94 0.42 0.34
N SER A 52 -0.47 0.66 -0.87
CA SER A 52 -0.07 2.00 -1.29
C SER A 52 -1.25 2.97 -1.18
N HIS A 53 -0.99 4.15 -0.63
CA HIS A 53 -1.96 5.23 -0.55
C HIS A 53 -1.99 6.00 -1.87
N ILE A 54 -2.54 5.36 -2.90
CA ILE A 54 -2.80 5.93 -4.23
C ILE A 54 -4.19 5.50 -4.69
N VAL A 55 -4.77 6.24 -5.63
CA VAL A 55 -6.07 5.89 -6.22
C VAL A 55 -5.82 4.95 -7.39
N TRP A 56 -6.44 3.76 -7.35
CA TRP A 56 -6.35 2.78 -8.42
C TRP A 56 -7.44 2.99 -9.47
N PHE A 57 -7.28 2.37 -10.64
CA PHE A 57 -8.37 2.32 -11.63
C PHE A 57 -9.62 1.69 -11.01
N GLY A 58 -10.75 2.37 -11.15
CA GLY A 58 -12.02 1.96 -10.54
C GLY A 58 -12.28 2.52 -9.14
N GLU A 59 -11.31 3.20 -8.50
CA GLU A 59 -11.51 3.88 -7.22
C GLU A 59 -11.87 5.36 -7.41
N SER A 60 -12.65 5.92 -6.48
CA SER A 60 -12.98 7.35 -6.47
C SER A 60 -11.79 8.19 -6.01
N LEU A 61 -11.60 9.35 -6.63
CA LEU A 61 -10.61 10.33 -6.19
C LEU A 61 -11.05 10.97 -4.86
N TRP A 62 -10.09 11.16 -3.95
CA TRP A 62 -10.33 11.86 -2.70
C TRP A 62 -9.28 12.96 -2.47
N PRO A 63 -9.68 14.20 -2.12
CA PRO A 63 -11.05 14.70 -2.20
C PRO A 63 -11.56 14.66 -3.65
N ASP A 64 -12.88 14.50 -3.82
CA ASP A 64 -13.49 14.52 -5.16
C ASP A 64 -13.14 15.85 -5.85
N PRO A 65 -12.36 15.83 -6.96
CA PRO A 65 -11.98 17.05 -7.63
C PRO A 65 -13.19 17.80 -8.20
N LEU A 66 -14.30 17.12 -8.48
CA LEU A 66 -15.53 17.73 -8.98
C LEU A 66 -16.25 18.57 -7.90
N GLN A 67 -15.99 18.32 -6.61
CA GLN A 67 -16.51 19.16 -5.52
C GLN A 67 -15.75 20.48 -5.39
N LYS A 68 -14.50 20.57 -5.87
CA LYS A 68 -13.67 21.78 -5.73
C LYS A 68 -13.99 22.89 -6.73
N HIS A 69 -14.78 22.60 -7.76
CA HIS A 69 -15.12 23.53 -8.85
C HIS A 69 -16.61 23.90 -8.89
N ARG A 70 -17.33 23.74 -7.78
CA ARG A 70 -18.71 24.20 -7.61
C ARG A 70 -18.74 25.46 -6.74
#